data_AF-A0A969M318-F1
#
_entry.id   AF-A0A969M318-F1
#
_cell.length_a   1.000
_cell.length_b   1.000
_cell.length_c   1.000
_cell.angle_alpha   90.00
_cell.angle_beta   90.00
_cell.angle_gamma   90.00
#
_symmetry.space_group_name_H-M   'P 1'
#
loop_
_entity.id
_entity.type
_entity.pdbx_description
1 polymer ?
#
loop_
_entity_poly.entity_id
_entity_poly.type
_entity_poly.pdbx_seq_one_letter_code
_entity_poly.pdbx_strand_id
1 'polypeptide(L)'
;MTLEEFTAQLNATTFWREFTFSKTRFFPRPTEQVELADGIVKIGSLAFVFQLKERTERTPNPDAERQWFRRKVLRKAINQIKASLRYLAENEEIRLTNDQGHEIAVKGADLEEIKKIVVFLPGPSLPEDCWGTKFYVSDTAGFIHIVAAHDYFGIVEKLRVPDDVRLYFEYRESVLPQLREAGVVVEEPDIMVAFLSEKDLPEPGSIEKLRAFVQDLDACDLSNIMRDLQGHIVNAESSTDYYRIMEEFARVPRSVWREFKARLVVSLNASKAGKSCRPFRFGFPRTDCTFMVASMDPDWPVTGVDGTRMRTSAVVMFTEAAKYDLKTQVGVGLLISKDGEYFQLDWCVVDEPWAPNAKMEDLLATTSLFGPAREKRVDSFFFRDAASEAEA
;
A
#
# COMPACT_ATOMS: atom_id res chain seq x y z
N MET A 1 11.05 -0.55 23.77
CA MET A 1 10.00 -0.59 22.74
C MET A 1 9.42 -1.99 22.74
N THR A 2 8.12 -2.13 22.94
CA THR A 2 7.41 -3.43 22.89
C THR A 2 7.21 -3.88 21.44
N LEU A 3 6.85 -5.16 21.21
CA LEU A 3 6.50 -5.62 19.86
C LEU A 3 5.32 -4.84 19.27
N GLU A 4 4.39 -4.41 20.11
CA GLU A 4 3.21 -3.62 19.73
C GLU A 4 3.60 -2.22 19.24
N GLU A 5 4.39 -1.49 20.03
CA GLU A 5 4.91 -0.16 19.65
C GLU A 5 5.74 -0.23 18.37
N PHE A 6 6.59 -1.24 18.24
CA PHE A 6 7.43 -1.44 17.07
C PHE A 6 6.60 -1.75 15.82
N THR A 7 5.62 -2.64 15.92
CA THR A 7 4.76 -3.00 14.78
C THR A 7 3.87 -1.84 14.37
N ALA A 8 3.32 -1.09 15.33
CA ALA A 8 2.55 0.11 15.03
C ALA A 8 3.39 1.15 14.26
N GLN A 9 4.62 1.40 14.70
CA GLN A 9 5.53 2.32 14.02
C GLN A 9 5.86 1.86 12.59
N LEU A 10 6.14 0.56 12.39
CA LEU A 10 6.43 0.01 11.06
C LEU A 10 5.23 0.07 10.12
N ASN A 11 4.04 -0.26 10.64
CA ASN A 11 2.80 -0.21 9.87
C ASN A 11 2.49 1.22 9.46
N ALA A 12 2.57 2.17 10.40
CA ALA A 12 2.40 3.58 10.11
C ALA A 12 3.41 4.13 9.09
N THR A 13 4.61 3.56 9.02
CA THR A 13 5.63 3.96 8.03
C THR A 13 5.33 3.40 6.64
N THR A 14 4.87 2.15 6.56
CA THR A 14 4.65 1.43 5.29
C THR A 14 3.27 1.69 4.70
N PHE A 15 2.24 1.70 5.54
CA PHE A 15 0.83 1.84 5.19
C PHE A 15 0.27 3.24 5.45
N TRP A 16 1.10 4.16 5.96
CA TRP A 16 0.70 5.48 6.44
C TRP A 16 -0.24 5.43 7.65
N ARG A 17 -0.24 6.54 8.40
CA ARG A 17 -1.01 6.66 9.66
C ARG A 17 -2.51 6.78 9.39
N GLU A 18 -2.87 7.23 8.19
CA GLU A 18 -4.23 7.35 7.68
C GLU A 18 -4.95 6.00 7.66
N PHE A 19 -4.22 4.95 7.31
CA PHE A 19 -4.77 3.61 7.13
C PHE A 19 -4.44 2.67 8.30
N THR A 20 -3.63 3.10 9.26
CA THR A 20 -3.18 2.28 10.40
C THR A 20 -3.97 2.59 11.66
N PHE A 21 -4.41 1.54 12.36
CA PHE A 21 -5.18 1.61 13.60
C PHE A 21 -4.47 0.78 14.68
N SER A 22 -3.71 1.46 15.54
CA SER A 22 -3.00 0.84 16.67
C SER A 22 -3.89 0.64 17.91
N LYS A 23 -4.96 1.45 18.06
CA LYS A 23 -5.92 1.35 19.16
C LYS A 23 -7.26 0.87 18.64
N THR A 24 -7.52 -0.43 18.75
CA THR A 24 -8.69 -1.06 18.09
C THR A 24 -9.84 -1.41 19.05
N ARG A 25 -9.84 -0.82 20.26
CA ARG A 25 -10.89 -1.07 21.24
C ARG A 25 -12.18 -0.39 20.82
N PHE A 26 -13.28 -1.13 20.88
CA PHE A 26 -14.61 -0.64 20.53
C PHE A 26 -15.67 -1.29 21.43
N PHE A 27 -16.89 -0.77 21.34
CA PHE A 27 -18.03 -1.24 22.11
C PHE A 27 -19.03 -1.95 21.18
N PRO A 28 -18.92 -3.28 20.95
CA PRO A 28 -19.94 -4.04 20.23
C PRO A 28 -21.30 -3.99 20.93
N ARG A 29 -21.30 -3.73 22.24
CA ARG A 29 -22.49 -3.51 23.07
C ARG A 29 -22.20 -2.37 24.06
N PRO A 30 -23.21 -1.64 24.55
CA PRO A 30 -23.01 -0.42 25.35
C PRO A 30 -22.10 -0.57 26.58
N THR A 31 -22.01 -1.77 27.15
CA THR A 31 -21.26 -2.03 28.40
C THR A 31 -20.05 -2.94 28.22
N GLU A 32 -19.81 -3.45 27.01
CA GLU A 32 -18.74 -4.41 26.74
C GLU A 32 -17.73 -3.76 25.82
N GLN A 33 -16.58 -3.34 26.37
CA GLN A 33 -15.45 -2.90 25.57
C GLN A 33 -14.61 -4.12 25.20
N VAL A 34 -14.42 -4.35 23.91
CA VAL A 34 -13.55 -5.42 23.40
C VAL A 34 -12.49 -4.82 22.49
N GLU A 35 -11.41 -5.56 22.32
CA GLU A 35 -10.35 -5.23 21.38
C GLU A 35 -10.59 -5.99 20.08
N LEU A 36 -10.64 -5.27 18.96
CA LEU A 36 -10.88 -5.89 17.67
C LEU A 36 -9.64 -6.70 17.24
N ALA A 37 -8.44 -6.13 17.34
CA ALA A 37 -7.17 -6.80 17.05
C ALA A 37 -5.98 -6.07 17.70
N ASP A 38 -4.81 -6.71 17.77
CA ASP A 38 -3.60 -6.01 18.26
C ASP A 38 -3.17 -4.88 17.27
N GLY A 39 -3.62 -4.94 16.01
CA GLY A 39 -3.52 -3.83 15.06
C GLY A 39 -4.32 -4.10 13.78
N ILE A 40 -4.78 -3.03 13.12
CA ILE A 40 -5.47 -3.10 11.82
C ILE A 40 -4.84 -2.11 10.84
N VAL A 41 -4.73 -2.51 9.58
CA VAL A 41 -4.55 -1.59 8.45
C VAL A 41 -5.78 -1.72 7.55
N LYS A 42 -6.42 -0.61 7.17
CA LYS A 42 -7.57 -0.58 6.24
C LYS A 42 -7.30 0.39 5.10
N ILE A 43 -7.31 -0.11 3.87
CA ILE A 43 -7.11 0.64 2.63
C ILE A 43 -8.25 0.27 1.68
N GLY A 44 -9.23 1.16 1.49
CA GLY A 44 -10.42 0.83 0.70
C GLY A 44 -11.12 -0.45 1.19
N SER A 45 -11.25 -1.44 0.29
CA SER A 45 -11.82 -2.77 0.54
C SER A 45 -10.80 -3.81 1.07
N LEU A 46 -9.54 -3.43 1.24
CA LEU A 46 -8.49 -4.27 1.82
C LEU A 46 -8.33 -4.02 3.31
N ALA A 47 -8.17 -5.09 4.08
CA ALA A 47 -7.72 -5.02 5.47
C ALA A 47 -6.57 -5.99 5.78
N PHE A 48 -5.65 -5.55 6.63
CA PHE A 48 -4.71 -6.43 7.33
C PHE A 48 -5.09 -6.47 8.81
N VAL A 49 -5.29 -7.67 9.35
CA VAL A 49 -5.62 -7.90 10.76
C VAL A 49 -4.43 -8.56 11.44
N PHE A 50 -3.85 -7.84 12.41
CA PHE A 50 -2.65 -8.27 13.12
C PHE A 50 -2.96 -8.80 14.51
N GLN A 51 -2.32 -9.91 14.86
CA GLN A 51 -2.19 -10.37 16.24
C GLN A 51 -0.72 -10.52 16.59
N LEU A 52 -0.30 -9.85 17.65
CA LEU A 52 1.08 -9.76 18.10
C LEU A 52 1.26 -10.63 19.34
N LYS A 53 2.30 -11.47 19.35
CA LYS A 53 2.59 -12.36 20.49
C LYS A 53 4.06 -12.29 20.86
N GLU A 54 4.34 -11.64 21.97
CA GLU A 54 5.69 -11.49 22.52
C GLU A 54 5.90 -12.43 23.72
N ARG A 55 7.08 -13.06 23.77
CA ARG A 55 7.54 -13.81 24.94
C ARG A 55 8.18 -12.85 25.94
N THR A 56 7.43 -12.51 26.98
CA THR A 56 7.92 -11.61 28.05
C THR A 56 8.91 -12.30 29.01
N GLU A 57 8.68 -13.58 29.31
CA GLU A 57 9.52 -14.37 30.21
C GLU A 57 10.47 -15.27 29.43
N ARG A 58 11.72 -14.83 29.25
CA ARG A 58 12.73 -15.64 28.55
C ARG A 58 13.03 -16.89 29.36
N THR A 59 13.06 -18.04 28.68
CA THR A 59 13.48 -19.31 29.28
C THR A 59 14.44 -20.04 28.34
N PRO A 60 15.48 -20.70 28.87
CA PRO A 60 16.36 -21.54 28.08
C PRO A 60 15.74 -22.91 27.76
N ASN A 61 14.55 -23.23 28.29
CA ASN A 61 13.90 -24.53 28.11
C ASN A 61 13.11 -24.59 26.77
N PRO A 62 13.53 -25.41 25.80
CA PRO A 62 12.85 -25.50 24.51
C PRO A 62 11.40 -26.03 24.59
N ASP A 63 11.08 -26.90 25.54
CA ASP A 63 9.72 -27.43 25.71
C ASP A 63 8.77 -26.37 26.26
N ALA A 64 9.27 -25.50 27.14
CA ALA A 64 8.51 -24.37 27.64
C ALA A 64 8.22 -23.36 26.52
N GLU A 65 9.20 -23.07 25.66
CA GLU A 65 9.02 -22.22 24.47
C GLU A 65 8.04 -22.85 23.47
N ARG A 66 8.15 -24.17 23.21
CA ARG A 66 7.19 -24.92 22.37
C ARG A 66 5.77 -24.84 22.92
N GLN A 67 5.60 -24.99 24.24
CA GLN A 67 4.29 -24.88 24.87
C GLN A 67 3.74 -23.45 24.80
N TRP A 68 4.59 -22.44 25.00
CA TRP A 68 4.21 -21.04 24.81
C TRP A 68 3.74 -20.79 23.36
N PHE A 69 4.51 -21.23 22.36
CA PHE A 69 4.18 -21.07 20.95
C PHE A 69 2.83 -21.70 20.61
N ARG A 70 2.61 -22.97 20.98
CA ARG A 70 1.34 -23.66 20.76
C ARG A 70 0.15 -22.96 21.45
N ARG A 71 0.34 -22.46 22.68
CA ARG A 71 -0.74 -21.83 23.46
C ARG A 71 -1.03 -20.41 23.01
N LYS A 72 -0.01 -19.59 22.79
CA LYS A 72 -0.13 -18.15 22.54
C LYS A 72 -0.23 -17.82 21.05
N VAL A 73 0.63 -18.42 20.23
CA VAL A 73 0.65 -18.20 18.78
C VAL A 73 -0.43 -19.03 18.10
N LEU A 74 -0.36 -20.36 18.19
CA LEU A 74 -1.25 -21.24 17.42
C LEU A 74 -2.68 -21.35 17.96
N ARG A 75 -2.91 -21.08 19.25
CA ARG A 75 -4.26 -21.15 19.83
C ARG A 75 -4.84 -19.76 20.11
N LYS A 76 -4.19 -18.97 20.98
CA LYS A 76 -4.75 -17.67 21.39
C LYS A 76 -4.85 -16.69 20.21
N ALA A 77 -3.75 -16.44 19.48
CA ALA A 77 -3.76 -15.48 18.37
C ALA A 77 -4.75 -15.87 17.27
N ILE A 78 -4.82 -17.16 16.93
CA ILE A 78 -5.77 -17.68 15.93
C ILE A 78 -7.22 -17.47 16.38
N ASN A 79 -7.53 -17.75 17.64
CA ASN A 79 -8.87 -17.47 18.19
C ASN A 79 -9.19 -15.98 18.22
N GLN A 80 -8.20 -15.12 18.46
CA GLN A 80 -8.38 -13.67 18.39
C GLN A 80 -8.68 -13.23 16.96
N ILE A 81 -7.96 -13.72 15.94
CA ILE A 81 -8.29 -13.47 14.52
C ILE A 81 -9.73 -13.89 14.20
N LYS A 82 -10.14 -15.09 14.62
CA LYS A 82 -11.52 -15.57 14.43
C LYS A 82 -12.54 -14.62 15.06
N ALA A 83 -12.25 -14.13 16.26
CA ALA A 83 -13.11 -13.16 16.93
C ALA A 83 -13.14 -11.81 16.18
N SER A 84 -11.99 -11.31 15.68
CA SER A 84 -11.92 -10.10 14.87
C SER A 84 -12.81 -10.18 13.63
N LEU A 85 -12.70 -11.28 12.88
CA LEU A 85 -13.53 -11.51 11.69
C LEU A 85 -15.01 -11.60 12.02
N ARG A 86 -15.35 -12.29 13.12
CA ARG A 86 -16.74 -12.36 13.59
C ARG A 86 -17.27 -10.97 13.95
N TYR A 87 -16.49 -10.15 14.66
CA TYR A 87 -16.91 -8.78 14.99
C TYR A 87 -17.12 -7.93 13.73
N LEU A 88 -16.22 -8.01 12.74
CA LEU A 88 -16.39 -7.32 11.47
C LEU A 88 -17.66 -7.78 10.72
N ALA A 89 -18.04 -9.05 10.83
CA ALA A 89 -19.23 -9.59 10.19
C ALA A 89 -20.54 -9.29 10.94
N GLU A 90 -20.52 -9.27 12.28
CA GLU A 90 -21.73 -9.11 13.12
C GLU A 90 -22.11 -7.65 13.37
N ASN A 91 -21.17 -6.72 13.24
CA ASN A 91 -21.41 -5.29 13.47
C ASN A 91 -21.51 -4.57 12.13
N GLU A 92 -22.58 -3.79 11.93
CA GLU A 92 -22.77 -2.99 10.72
C GLU A 92 -21.62 -2.00 10.52
N GLU A 93 -21.12 -1.42 11.62
CA GLU A 93 -20.02 -0.47 11.62
C GLU A 93 -19.24 -0.57 12.95
N ILE A 94 -17.91 -0.53 12.85
CA ILE A 94 -17.00 -0.37 13.99
C ILE A 94 -16.24 0.94 13.81
N ARG A 95 -16.40 1.89 14.74
CA ARG A 95 -15.66 3.16 14.70
C ARG A 95 -14.32 3.02 15.39
N LEU A 96 -13.25 3.28 14.66
CA LEU A 96 -11.87 3.25 15.15
C LEU A 96 -11.17 4.57 14.89
N THR A 97 -10.27 4.97 15.77
CA THR A 97 -9.39 6.12 15.54
C THR A 97 -8.10 5.64 14.87
N ASN A 98 -7.78 6.17 13.70
CA ASN A 98 -6.52 5.88 13.03
C ASN A 98 -5.34 6.58 13.72
N ASP A 99 -4.12 6.27 13.30
CA ASP A 99 -2.91 6.82 13.90
C ASP A 99 -2.69 8.31 13.55
N GLN A 100 -3.49 8.90 12.63
CA GLN A 100 -3.59 10.36 12.44
C GLN A 100 -4.55 11.05 13.42
N GLY A 101 -5.35 10.28 14.16
CA GLY A 101 -6.33 10.81 15.11
C GLY A 101 -7.73 11.03 14.53
N HIS A 102 -8.01 10.56 13.31
CA HIS A 102 -9.33 10.63 12.71
C HIS A 102 -10.17 9.40 13.07
N GLU A 103 -11.44 9.61 13.41
CA GLU A 103 -12.42 8.54 13.60
C GLU A 103 -12.93 8.06 12.23
N ILE A 104 -12.72 6.79 11.94
CA ILE A 104 -13.08 6.15 10.67
C ILE A 104 -14.03 4.98 10.95
N ALA A 105 -15.09 4.91 10.15
CA ALA A 105 -16.01 3.78 10.12
C ALA A 105 -15.35 2.58 9.41
N VAL A 106 -15.24 1.45 10.11
CA VAL A 106 -14.82 0.16 9.55
C VAL A 106 -16.03 -0.74 9.45
N LYS A 107 -16.51 -0.95 8.23
CA LYS A 107 -17.63 -1.84 7.94
C LYS A 107 -17.10 -3.12 7.33
N GLY A 108 -17.36 -4.27 7.96
CA GLY A 108 -16.87 -5.54 7.43
C GLY A 108 -17.45 -5.90 6.06
N ALA A 109 -18.67 -5.42 5.76
CA ALA A 109 -19.33 -5.63 4.47
C ALA A 109 -18.61 -4.95 3.29
N ASP A 110 -17.81 -3.91 3.54
CA ASP A 110 -17.04 -3.19 2.52
C ASP A 110 -15.67 -3.84 2.26
N LEU A 111 -15.30 -4.86 3.04
CA LEU A 111 -14.02 -5.54 2.93
C LEU A 111 -14.12 -6.75 2.00
N GLU A 112 -13.45 -6.68 0.86
CA GLU A 112 -13.35 -7.77 -0.11
C GLU A 112 -12.18 -8.70 0.21
N GLU A 113 -11.10 -8.15 0.76
CA GLU A 113 -9.88 -8.87 1.07
C GLU A 113 -9.42 -8.61 2.49
N ILE A 114 -9.22 -9.67 3.28
CA ILE A 114 -8.69 -9.58 4.64
C ILE A 114 -7.46 -10.48 4.79
N LYS A 115 -6.28 -9.88 4.87
CA LYS A 115 -5.03 -10.58 5.19
C LYS A 115 -4.90 -10.77 6.71
N LYS A 116 -4.75 -12.00 7.15
CA LYS A 116 -4.71 -12.40 8.57
C LYS A 116 -3.29 -12.73 8.98
N ILE A 117 -2.70 -11.94 9.87
CA ILE A 117 -1.27 -12.03 10.18
C ILE A 117 -1.06 -12.17 11.68
N VAL A 118 -0.42 -13.25 12.09
CA VAL A 118 0.13 -13.42 13.43
C VAL A 118 1.62 -13.12 13.39
N VAL A 119 2.05 -12.08 14.10
CA VAL A 119 3.47 -11.75 14.28
C VAL A 119 3.90 -12.20 15.68
N PHE A 120 4.98 -12.96 15.77
CA PHE A 120 5.47 -13.44 17.06
C PHE A 120 6.95 -13.10 17.31
N LEU A 121 7.27 -12.78 18.56
CA LEU A 121 8.63 -12.59 19.04
C LEU A 121 8.92 -13.62 20.15
N PRO A 122 9.65 -14.71 19.82
CA PRO A 122 9.85 -15.82 20.75
C PRO A 122 11.04 -15.59 21.71
N GLY A 123 11.22 -16.49 22.67
CA GLY A 123 12.48 -16.62 23.40
C GLY A 123 13.59 -17.25 22.55
N PRO A 124 14.85 -17.22 23.04
CA PRO A 124 16.02 -17.68 22.28
C PRO A 124 16.04 -19.20 22.04
N SER A 125 15.24 -19.98 22.78
CA SER A 125 15.24 -21.44 22.75
C SER A 125 14.04 -22.02 21.99
N LEU A 126 13.41 -21.24 21.10
CA LEU A 126 12.29 -21.74 20.30
C LEU A 126 12.77 -22.89 19.38
N PRO A 127 12.14 -24.07 19.43
CA PRO A 127 12.51 -25.20 18.57
C PRO A 127 12.27 -24.95 17.08
N GLU A 128 13.03 -25.64 16.23
CA GLU A 128 12.94 -25.56 14.76
C GLU A 128 11.55 -25.88 14.21
N ASP A 129 10.80 -26.83 14.79
CA ASP A 129 9.45 -27.15 14.34
C ASP A 129 8.47 -25.97 14.53
N CYS A 130 8.71 -25.14 15.55
CA CYS A 130 7.94 -23.92 15.76
C CYS A 130 8.36 -22.82 14.78
N TRP A 131 9.66 -22.68 14.50
CA TRP A 131 10.17 -21.78 13.46
C TRP A 131 9.64 -22.12 12.06
N GLY A 132 9.56 -23.41 11.73
CA GLY A 132 9.01 -23.90 10.46
C GLY A 132 7.49 -23.71 10.31
N THR A 133 6.78 -23.30 11.37
CA THR A 133 5.34 -23.08 11.30
C THR A 133 5.01 -21.71 10.70
N LYS A 134 4.97 -21.64 9.37
CA LYS A 134 4.74 -20.39 8.60
C LYS A 134 3.29 -19.99 8.38
N PHE A 135 2.34 -20.92 8.56
CA PHE A 135 0.92 -20.63 8.38
C PHE A 135 0.04 -21.65 9.09
N TYR A 136 -1.20 -21.25 9.32
CA TYR A 136 -2.30 -22.09 9.78
C TYR A 136 -3.52 -21.91 8.88
N VAL A 137 -4.16 -23.02 8.49
CA VAL A 137 -5.42 -23.00 7.76
C VAL A 137 -6.53 -23.30 8.75
N SER A 138 -7.44 -22.34 8.91
CA SER A 138 -8.59 -22.45 9.78
C SER A 138 -9.86 -22.71 8.98
N ASP A 139 -10.67 -23.68 9.39
CA ASP A 139 -11.96 -23.97 8.75
C ASP A 139 -12.90 -22.75 8.70
N THR A 140 -12.87 -21.90 9.74
CA THR A 140 -13.75 -20.72 9.86
C THR A 140 -13.10 -19.40 9.48
N ALA A 141 -11.78 -19.36 9.26
CA ALA A 141 -11.04 -18.12 9.05
C ALA A 141 -10.10 -18.18 7.84
N GLY A 142 -10.04 -19.31 7.13
CA GLY A 142 -9.15 -19.51 5.99
C GLY A 142 -7.67 -19.49 6.38
N PHE A 143 -6.84 -19.05 5.44
CA PHE A 143 -5.39 -18.94 5.62
C PHE A 143 -5.02 -17.84 6.61
N ILE A 144 -4.12 -18.15 7.53
CA ILE A 144 -3.53 -17.22 8.50
C ILE A 144 -2.01 -17.30 8.40
N HIS A 145 -1.36 -16.18 8.09
CA HIS A 145 0.09 -16.08 8.07
C HIS A 145 0.63 -16.11 9.50
N ILE A 146 1.68 -16.89 9.72
CA ILE A 146 2.46 -16.89 10.95
C ILE A 146 3.86 -16.44 10.58
N VAL A 147 4.29 -15.31 11.13
CA VAL A 147 5.52 -14.61 10.74
C VAL A 147 6.29 -14.24 12.00
N ALA A 148 7.59 -14.49 12.01
CA ALA A 148 8.44 -14.01 13.09
C ALA A 148 8.58 -12.48 13.00
N ALA A 149 8.79 -11.82 14.14
CA ALA A 149 8.90 -10.36 14.16
C ALA A 149 10.04 -9.82 13.27
N HIS A 150 11.19 -10.52 13.23
CA HIS A 150 12.31 -10.12 12.37
C HIS A 150 12.02 -10.32 10.88
N ASP A 151 11.30 -11.38 10.54
CA ASP A 151 10.84 -11.65 9.17
C ASP A 151 9.84 -10.59 8.71
N TYR A 152 8.87 -10.26 9.58
CA TYR A 152 7.90 -9.20 9.30
C TYR A 152 8.57 -7.85 9.08
N PHE A 153 9.55 -7.49 9.92
CA PHE A 153 10.38 -6.31 9.72
C PHE A 153 11.08 -6.35 8.35
N GLY A 154 11.71 -7.47 8.01
CA GLY A 154 12.40 -7.64 6.74
C GLY A 154 11.47 -7.55 5.51
N ILE A 155 10.21 -7.93 5.65
CA ILE A 155 9.16 -7.78 4.63
C ILE A 155 8.83 -6.31 4.41
N VAL A 156 8.42 -5.60 5.46
CA VAL A 156 8.00 -4.19 5.32
C VAL A 156 9.16 -3.27 4.94
N GLU A 157 10.38 -3.56 5.41
CA GLU A 157 11.59 -2.82 5.05
C GLU A 157 11.94 -2.95 3.56
N LYS A 158 11.68 -4.10 2.94
CA LYS A 158 12.00 -4.35 1.53
C LYS A 158 10.90 -3.91 0.58
N LEU A 159 9.64 -4.07 0.99
CA LEU A 159 8.49 -3.83 0.12
C LEU A 159 8.05 -2.37 0.15
N ARG A 160 8.03 -1.70 1.31
CA ARG A 160 7.82 -0.24 1.52
C ARG A 160 6.56 0.41 0.93
N VAL A 161 5.92 -0.19 -0.06
CA VAL A 161 4.67 0.24 -0.71
C VAL A 161 3.57 -0.71 -0.23
N PRO A 162 2.39 -0.20 0.15
CA PRO A 162 1.29 -1.02 0.68
C PRO A 162 0.90 -2.20 -0.22
N ASP A 163 0.73 -1.96 -1.52
CA ASP A 163 0.30 -3.00 -2.47
C ASP A 163 1.37 -4.08 -2.67
N ASP A 164 2.66 -3.73 -2.60
CA ASP A 164 3.73 -4.73 -2.67
C ASP A 164 3.64 -5.70 -1.48
N VAL A 165 3.32 -5.20 -0.27
CA VAL A 165 3.11 -6.04 0.91
C VAL A 165 1.87 -6.91 0.75
N ARG A 166 0.76 -6.37 0.21
CA ARG A 166 -0.45 -7.14 -0.11
C ARG A 166 -0.13 -8.30 -1.06
N LEU A 167 0.55 -8.00 -2.17
CA LEU A 167 0.97 -8.97 -3.19
C LEU A 167 1.93 -10.02 -2.63
N TYR A 168 2.83 -9.63 -1.73
CA TYR A 168 3.72 -10.58 -1.07
C TYR A 168 2.95 -11.59 -0.21
N PHE A 169 1.98 -11.13 0.57
CA PHE A 169 1.15 -12.03 1.38
C PHE A 169 0.25 -12.92 0.52
N GLU A 170 -0.26 -12.41 -0.61
CA GLU A 170 -0.98 -13.21 -1.61
C GLU A 170 -0.08 -14.31 -2.21
N TYR A 171 1.13 -13.95 -2.63
CA TYR A 171 2.13 -14.91 -3.11
C TYR A 171 2.46 -15.96 -2.05
N ARG A 172 2.74 -15.52 -0.81
CA ARG A 172 3.04 -16.39 0.33
C ARG A 172 1.90 -17.38 0.63
N GLU A 173 0.65 -16.94 0.54
CA GLU A 173 -0.53 -17.80 0.68
C GLU A 173 -0.60 -18.86 -0.42
N SER A 174 -0.24 -18.51 -1.66
CA SER A 174 -0.26 -19.43 -2.79
C SER A 174 0.83 -20.51 -2.76
N VAL A 175 2.05 -20.17 -2.31
CA VAL A 175 3.22 -21.08 -2.41
C VAL A 175 3.44 -21.94 -1.17
N LEU A 176 3.11 -21.45 0.03
CA LEU A 176 3.39 -22.16 1.27
C LEU A 176 2.69 -23.53 1.41
N PRO A 177 1.41 -23.69 1.00
CA PRO A 177 0.77 -25.00 0.96
C PRO A 177 1.50 -26.00 0.05
N GLN A 178 1.92 -25.54 -1.14
CA GLN A 178 2.61 -26.37 -2.12
C GLN A 178 3.98 -26.84 -1.60
N LEU A 179 4.74 -25.94 -0.99
CA LEU A 179 6.03 -26.27 -0.37
C LEU A 179 5.87 -27.28 0.78
N ARG A 180 4.82 -27.12 1.60
CA ARG A 180 4.52 -28.06 2.69
C ARG A 180 4.18 -29.46 2.17
N GLU A 181 3.37 -29.54 1.12
CA GLU A 181 3.00 -30.81 0.48
C GLU A 181 4.23 -31.50 -0.15
N ALA A 182 5.10 -30.72 -0.79
CA ALA A 182 6.35 -31.21 -1.38
C ALA A 182 7.45 -31.52 -0.34
N GLY A 183 7.24 -31.20 0.94
CA GLY A 183 8.26 -31.35 1.99
C GLY A 183 9.48 -30.45 1.82
N VAL A 184 9.35 -29.35 1.06
CA VAL A 184 10.44 -28.40 0.79
C VAL A 184 10.47 -27.36 1.90
N VAL A 185 11.61 -27.27 2.58
CA VAL A 185 11.85 -26.29 3.65
C VAL A 185 12.56 -25.08 3.07
N VAL A 186 11.98 -23.90 3.29
CA VAL A 186 12.56 -22.61 2.88
C VAL A 186 12.50 -21.63 4.05
N GLU A 187 13.39 -20.65 4.07
CA GLU A 187 13.33 -19.53 5.03
C GLU A 187 12.47 -18.39 4.46
N GLU A 188 12.06 -17.41 5.29
CA GLU A 188 11.28 -16.27 4.77
C GLU A 188 12.05 -15.47 3.69
N PRO A 189 13.37 -15.25 3.82
CA PRO A 189 14.15 -14.60 2.77
C PRO A 189 14.14 -15.33 1.42
N ASP A 190 14.06 -16.67 1.41
CA ASP A 190 13.94 -17.43 0.15
C ASP A 190 12.60 -17.14 -0.55
N ILE A 191 11.52 -17.02 0.23
CA ILE A 191 10.19 -16.63 -0.28
C ILE A 191 10.24 -15.21 -0.84
N MET A 192 10.92 -14.30 -0.13
CA MET A 192 11.14 -12.92 -0.59
C MET A 192 11.90 -12.88 -1.92
N VAL A 193 12.99 -13.65 -2.08
CA VAL A 193 13.74 -13.70 -3.35
C VAL A 193 12.85 -14.16 -4.48
N ALA A 194 12.07 -15.21 -4.25
CA ALA A 194 11.19 -15.78 -5.26
C ALA A 194 10.10 -14.79 -5.68
N PHE A 195 9.49 -14.09 -4.72
CA PHE A 195 8.53 -13.02 -4.99
C PHE A 195 9.16 -11.87 -5.81
N LEU A 196 10.29 -11.34 -5.35
CA LEU A 196 10.97 -10.22 -6.01
C LEU A 196 11.49 -10.58 -7.41
N SER A 197 11.79 -11.85 -7.64
CA SER A 197 12.26 -12.38 -8.94
C SER A 197 11.12 -12.94 -9.80
N GLU A 198 9.87 -12.78 -9.37
CA GLU A 198 8.67 -13.29 -10.05
C GLU A 198 8.74 -14.80 -10.38
N LYS A 199 9.29 -15.60 -9.46
CA LYS A 199 9.35 -17.06 -9.57
C LYS A 199 8.08 -17.72 -9.04
N ASP A 200 7.63 -18.77 -9.72
CA ASP A 200 6.45 -19.54 -9.30
C ASP A 200 6.60 -20.17 -7.91
N LEU A 201 7.78 -20.71 -7.59
CA LEU A 201 8.07 -21.35 -6.31
C LEU A 201 9.41 -20.89 -5.72
N PRO A 202 9.49 -20.73 -4.38
CA PRO A 202 10.73 -20.48 -3.69
C PRO A 202 11.74 -21.63 -3.73
N GLU A 203 13.02 -21.27 -3.80
CA GLU A 203 14.16 -22.20 -3.78
C GLU A 203 14.91 -22.07 -2.44
N PRO A 204 15.19 -23.18 -1.73
CA PRO A 204 16.00 -23.14 -0.50
C PRO A 204 17.38 -22.53 -0.73
N GLY A 205 17.82 -21.65 0.17
CA GLY A 205 19.15 -21.03 0.12
C GLY A 205 19.30 -19.96 -0.97
N SER A 206 18.20 -19.50 -1.55
CA SER A 206 18.20 -18.40 -2.51
C SER A 206 18.42 -17.04 -1.87
N ILE A 207 18.36 -16.94 -0.53
CA ILE A 207 18.64 -15.73 0.28
C ILE A 207 19.86 -14.92 -0.17
N GLU A 208 20.94 -15.57 -0.62
CA GLU A 208 22.16 -14.89 -1.08
C GLU A 208 21.91 -13.92 -2.24
N LYS A 209 20.87 -14.20 -3.06
CA LYS A 209 20.46 -13.33 -4.17
C LYS A 209 19.88 -12.00 -3.67
N LEU A 210 19.40 -11.90 -2.43
CA LEU A 210 18.96 -10.61 -1.86
C LEU A 210 20.07 -9.57 -1.80
N ARG A 211 21.34 -9.98 -1.78
CA ARG A 211 22.47 -9.03 -1.81
C ARG A 211 22.50 -8.21 -3.10
N ALA A 212 22.00 -8.78 -4.19
CA ALA A 212 21.89 -8.10 -5.48
C ALA A 212 20.58 -7.30 -5.63
N PHE A 213 19.64 -7.39 -4.68
CA PHE A 213 18.37 -6.67 -4.77
C PHE A 213 18.58 -5.14 -4.75
N VAL A 214 17.94 -4.44 -5.67
CA VAL A 214 17.99 -2.98 -5.79
C VAL A 214 16.70 -2.39 -5.25
N GLN A 215 16.81 -1.57 -4.21
CA GLN A 215 15.67 -0.91 -3.56
C GLN A 215 15.07 0.26 -4.35
N ASP A 216 15.86 0.85 -5.26
CA ASP A 216 15.50 1.95 -6.18
C ASP A 216 14.60 3.07 -5.60
N LEU A 217 14.79 3.40 -4.31
CA LEU A 217 13.93 4.32 -3.55
C LEU A 217 13.80 5.69 -4.20
N ASP A 218 14.89 6.24 -4.74
CA ASP A 218 14.86 7.54 -5.41
C ASP A 218 13.93 7.54 -6.63
N ALA A 219 13.70 6.40 -7.27
CA ALA A 219 12.85 6.28 -8.45
C ALA A 219 11.37 6.12 -8.11
N CYS A 220 11.03 5.52 -6.96
CA CYS A 220 9.64 5.22 -6.61
C CYS A 220 9.12 5.97 -5.38
N ASP A 221 9.95 6.48 -4.46
CA ASP A 221 9.50 7.08 -3.22
C ASP A 221 8.76 8.42 -3.45
N LEU A 222 7.48 8.44 -3.10
CA LEU A 222 6.59 9.62 -3.13
C LEU A 222 6.22 10.08 -1.71
N SER A 223 6.78 9.49 -0.65
CA SER A 223 6.35 9.70 0.74
C SER A 223 6.36 11.17 1.17
N ASN A 224 7.31 11.96 0.68
CA ASN A 224 7.39 13.39 0.98
C ASN A 224 6.22 14.17 0.38
N ILE A 225 5.78 13.80 -0.82
CA ILE A 225 4.66 14.48 -1.50
C ILE A 225 3.34 14.02 -0.90
N MET A 226 3.22 12.73 -0.57
CA MET A 226 2.01 12.17 0.03
C MET A 226 1.76 12.67 1.45
N ARG A 227 2.81 12.95 2.23
CA ARG A 227 2.69 13.43 3.62
C ARG A 227 2.01 14.80 3.73
N ASP A 228 2.29 15.69 2.78
CA ASP A 228 1.79 17.06 2.79
C ASP A 228 0.52 17.22 1.92
N LEU A 229 -0.02 16.12 1.39
CA LEU A 229 -1.12 16.10 0.43
C LEU A 229 -2.36 16.86 0.93
N GLN A 230 -2.69 16.75 2.22
CA GLN A 230 -3.84 17.42 2.83
C GLN A 230 -3.79 18.95 2.66
N GLY A 231 -2.59 19.55 2.65
CA GLY A 231 -2.41 21.01 2.49
C GLY A 231 -2.46 21.50 1.04
N HIS A 232 -2.59 20.58 0.06
CA HIS A 232 -2.37 20.85 -1.36
C HIS A 232 -3.54 20.40 -2.26
N ILE A 233 -4.70 20.06 -1.68
CA ILE A 233 -5.89 19.69 -2.45
C ILE A 233 -6.74 20.90 -2.76
N VAL A 234 -7.13 21.01 -4.02
CA VAL A 234 -8.04 22.05 -4.49
C VAL A 234 -9.45 21.69 -4.02
N ASN A 235 -10.04 22.53 -3.17
CA ASN A 235 -11.30 22.34 -2.42
C ASN A 235 -11.17 21.62 -1.06
N ALA A 236 -10.34 22.16 -0.16
CA ALA A 236 -10.25 21.72 1.24
C ALA A 236 -11.52 21.99 2.08
N GLU A 237 -12.49 22.75 1.56
CA GLU A 237 -13.77 23.03 2.23
C GLU A 237 -14.77 21.89 2.09
N SER A 238 -14.32 20.66 2.35
CA SER A 238 -15.06 19.60 3.04
C SER A 238 -14.35 18.27 2.82
N SER A 239 -14.28 17.48 3.89
CA SER A 239 -14.14 16.03 3.83
C SER A 239 -12.75 15.45 3.53
N THR A 240 -12.63 14.19 3.88
CA THR A 240 -11.47 13.31 3.80
C THR A 240 -11.07 12.96 2.35
N ASP A 241 -11.29 13.83 1.35
CA ASP A 241 -11.04 13.53 -0.07
C ASP A 241 -9.58 13.15 -0.39
N TYR A 242 -8.64 13.65 0.41
CA TYR A 242 -7.23 13.24 0.32
C TYR A 242 -7.02 11.75 0.62
N TYR A 243 -7.86 11.15 1.47
CA TYR A 243 -7.83 9.70 1.71
C TYR A 243 -8.10 8.93 0.42
N ARG A 244 -8.98 9.43 -0.44
CA ARG A 244 -9.30 8.74 -1.70
C ARG A 244 -8.10 8.74 -2.64
N ILE A 245 -7.37 9.85 -2.74
CA ILE A 245 -6.11 9.90 -3.50
C ILE A 245 -5.07 8.95 -2.88
N MET A 246 -4.87 9.01 -1.56
CA MET A 246 -3.93 8.12 -0.87
C MET A 246 -4.29 6.65 -1.09
N GLU A 247 -5.57 6.30 -1.05
CA GLU A 247 -6.06 4.95 -1.27
C GLU A 247 -5.68 4.44 -2.67
N GLU A 248 -5.85 5.26 -3.71
CA GLU A 248 -5.46 4.88 -5.07
C GLU A 248 -3.95 4.65 -5.20
N PHE A 249 -3.12 5.42 -4.50
CA PHE A 249 -1.68 5.15 -4.43
C PHE A 249 -1.33 3.90 -3.61
N ALA A 250 -2.06 3.62 -2.53
CA ALA A 250 -1.84 2.44 -1.71
C ALA A 250 -2.24 1.13 -2.42
N ARG A 251 -3.11 1.18 -3.43
CA ARG A 251 -3.60 0.01 -4.17
C ARG A 251 -2.76 -0.36 -5.41
N VAL A 252 -1.72 0.41 -5.70
CA VAL A 252 -0.86 0.21 -6.87
C VAL A 252 0.58 -0.14 -6.48
N PRO A 253 1.26 -1.01 -7.25
CA PRO A 253 2.62 -1.44 -6.93
C PRO A 253 3.64 -0.33 -7.18
N ARG A 254 4.87 -0.52 -6.67
CA ARG A 254 5.97 0.46 -6.83
C ARG A 254 6.29 0.82 -8.28
N SER A 255 6.01 -0.04 -9.25
CA SER A 255 6.20 0.25 -10.68
C SER A 255 5.30 1.39 -11.15
N VAL A 256 4.07 1.47 -10.66
CA VAL A 256 3.12 2.56 -10.95
C VAL A 256 3.59 3.85 -10.28
N TRP A 257 4.09 3.77 -9.04
CA TRP A 257 4.70 4.91 -8.34
C TRP A 257 5.88 5.50 -9.12
N ARG A 258 6.75 4.63 -9.64
CA ARG A 258 7.90 5.02 -10.47
C ARG A 258 7.46 5.75 -11.73
N GLU A 259 6.45 5.23 -12.41
CA GLU A 259 5.90 5.87 -13.62
C GLU A 259 5.22 7.22 -13.28
N PHE A 260 4.53 7.33 -12.14
CA PHE A 260 4.00 8.61 -11.65
C PHE A 260 5.14 9.62 -11.42
N LYS A 261 6.16 9.23 -10.65
CA LYS A 261 7.31 10.09 -10.31
C LYS A 261 8.08 10.55 -11.55
N ALA A 262 8.27 9.68 -12.54
CA ALA A 262 8.92 10.05 -13.78
C ALA A 262 8.20 11.21 -14.50
N ARG A 263 6.87 11.17 -14.57
CA ARG A 263 6.05 12.21 -15.22
C ARG A 263 5.97 13.48 -14.39
N LEU A 264 5.93 13.34 -13.06
CA LEU A 264 6.07 14.44 -12.12
C LEU A 264 7.37 15.21 -12.34
N VAL A 265 8.52 14.52 -12.41
CA VAL A 265 9.83 15.16 -12.60
C VAL A 265 9.90 15.89 -13.95
N VAL A 266 9.37 15.30 -15.02
CA VAL A 266 9.31 15.97 -16.33
C VAL A 266 8.45 17.24 -16.26
N SER A 267 7.29 17.16 -15.63
CA SER A 267 6.36 18.30 -15.50
C SER A 267 6.94 19.40 -14.60
N LEU A 268 7.60 19.05 -13.49
CA LEU A 268 8.32 19.99 -12.62
C LEU A 268 9.43 20.71 -13.39
N ASN A 269 10.24 19.98 -14.15
CA ASN A 269 11.33 20.57 -14.93
C ASN A 269 10.82 21.51 -16.03
N ALA A 270 9.69 21.17 -16.66
CA ALA A 270 9.04 22.04 -17.64
C ALA A 270 8.52 23.34 -16.99
N SER A 271 7.82 23.22 -15.86
CA SER A 271 7.34 24.35 -15.07
C SER A 271 8.50 25.24 -14.60
N LYS A 272 9.59 24.64 -14.12
CA LYS A 272 10.82 25.34 -13.70
C LYS A 272 11.42 26.15 -14.84
N ALA A 273 11.44 25.58 -16.04
CA ALA A 273 12.00 26.17 -17.25
C ALA A 273 11.04 27.15 -17.97
N GLY A 274 9.81 27.32 -17.48
CA GLY A 274 8.79 28.15 -18.15
C GLY A 274 8.42 27.62 -19.53
N LYS A 275 8.40 26.30 -19.70
CA LYS A 275 8.08 25.64 -20.98
C LYS A 275 6.76 24.91 -20.88
N SER A 276 5.90 25.05 -21.88
CA SER A 276 4.70 24.23 -22.00
C SER A 276 5.11 22.75 -22.13
N CYS A 277 4.40 21.89 -21.40
CA CYS A 277 4.55 20.45 -21.45
C CYS A 277 3.17 19.84 -21.63
N ARG A 278 3.05 18.88 -22.55
CA ARG A 278 1.76 18.18 -22.73
C ARG A 278 1.46 17.37 -21.46
N PRO A 279 0.21 17.38 -20.97
CA PRO A 279 -0.23 16.49 -19.91
C PRO A 279 0.13 15.03 -20.18
N PHE A 280 0.53 14.33 -19.13
CA PHE A 280 0.72 12.89 -19.12
C PHE A 280 -0.51 12.22 -18.55
N ARG A 281 -0.84 11.05 -19.11
CA ARG A 281 -1.85 10.14 -18.56
C ARG A 281 -1.34 8.70 -18.64
N PHE A 282 -1.71 7.88 -17.68
CA PHE A 282 -1.55 6.43 -17.74
C PHE A 282 -2.54 5.78 -16.79
N GLY A 283 -2.98 4.57 -17.13
CA GLY A 283 -3.90 3.80 -16.30
C GLY A 283 -3.21 2.57 -15.73
N PHE A 284 -3.70 2.09 -14.58
CA PHE A 284 -3.36 0.77 -14.07
C PHE A 284 -4.62 -0.10 -14.11
N PRO A 285 -4.74 -1.04 -15.07
CA PRO A 285 -5.99 -1.75 -15.33
C PRO A 285 -6.57 -2.49 -14.12
N ARG A 286 -5.72 -2.97 -13.20
CA ARG A 286 -6.16 -3.75 -12.03
C ARG A 286 -6.94 -2.92 -11.01
N THR A 287 -6.69 -1.62 -10.91
CA THR A 287 -7.41 -0.74 -9.97
C THR A 287 -8.46 0.12 -10.66
N ASP A 288 -8.57 0.02 -11.99
CA ASP A 288 -9.44 0.86 -12.83
C ASP A 288 -9.28 2.37 -12.54
N CYS A 289 -8.01 2.77 -12.36
CA CYS A 289 -7.62 4.13 -12.02
C CYS A 289 -6.66 4.70 -13.05
N THR A 290 -6.93 5.94 -13.45
CA THR A 290 -6.06 6.75 -14.31
C THR A 290 -5.31 7.78 -13.47
N PHE A 291 -4.01 7.91 -13.71
CA PHE A 291 -3.19 8.98 -13.16
C PHE A 291 -2.91 10.02 -14.25
N MET A 292 -3.11 11.29 -13.90
CA MET A 292 -2.83 12.46 -14.75
C MET A 292 -1.79 13.35 -14.06
N VAL A 293 -0.76 13.75 -14.81
CA VAL A 293 0.24 14.71 -14.34
C VAL A 293 0.47 15.75 -15.41
N ALA A 294 0.33 17.03 -15.06
CA ALA A 294 0.50 18.14 -15.99
C ALA A 294 1.31 19.28 -15.38
N SER A 295 2.02 20.01 -16.24
CA SER A 295 2.49 21.36 -15.93
C SER A 295 1.46 22.35 -16.46
N MET A 296 1.16 23.36 -15.67
CA MET A 296 0.40 24.52 -16.12
C MET A 296 1.16 25.22 -17.25
N ASP A 297 0.42 25.75 -18.22
CA ASP A 297 1.01 26.55 -19.28
C ASP A 297 1.60 27.85 -18.71
N PRO A 298 2.83 28.24 -19.09
CA PRO A 298 3.49 29.43 -18.55
C PRO A 298 2.74 30.74 -18.82
N ASP A 299 1.89 30.78 -19.86
CA ASP A 299 1.13 31.97 -20.23
C ASP A 299 -0.19 32.10 -19.43
N TRP A 300 -0.54 31.10 -18.62
CA TRP A 300 -1.78 31.12 -17.83
C TRP A 300 -1.58 31.83 -16.49
N PRO A 301 -2.61 32.52 -15.98
CA PRO A 301 -2.53 33.13 -14.66
C PRO A 301 -2.35 32.05 -13.59
N VAL A 302 -1.29 32.14 -12.79
CA VAL A 302 -1.00 31.18 -11.71
C VAL A 302 -1.44 31.69 -10.35
N THR A 303 -1.39 33.00 -10.10
CA THR A 303 -1.64 33.60 -8.79
C THR A 303 -2.91 34.45 -8.73
N GLY A 304 -3.34 34.79 -7.52
CA GLY A 304 -4.57 35.55 -7.29
C GLY A 304 -5.85 34.73 -7.55
N VAL A 305 -7.00 35.40 -7.53
CA VAL A 305 -8.31 34.75 -7.67
C VAL A 305 -8.47 34.07 -9.03
N ASP A 306 -8.05 34.74 -10.10
CA ASP A 306 -8.10 34.18 -11.45
C ASP A 306 -7.14 32.99 -11.61
N GLY A 307 -5.96 33.06 -10.99
CA GLY A 307 -5.01 31.95 -11.01
C GLY A 307 -5.52 30.72 -10.26
N THR A 308 -6.07 30.90 -9.06
CA THR A 308 -6.70 29.80 -8.32
C THR A 308 -7.83 29.16 -9.14
N ARG A 309 -8.74 29.97 -9.70
CA ARG A 309 -9.83 29.44 -10.56
C ARG A 309 -9.28 28.68 -11.77
N MET A 310 -8.23 29.20 -12.40
CA MET A 310 -7.60 28.56 -13.55
C MET A 310 -6.98 27.21 -13.18
N ARG A 311 -6.19 27.15 -12.10
CA ARG A 311 -5.58 25.90 -11.62
C ARG A 311 -6.62 24.85 -11.26
N THR A 312 -7.66 25.24 -10.51
CA THR A 312 -8.79 24.37 -10.17
C THR A 312 -9.47 23.81 -11.40
N SER A 313 -9.80 24.67 -12.36
CA SER A 313 -10.52 24.25 -13.57
C SER A 313 -9.63 23.35 -14.45
N ALA A 314 -8.34 23.68 -14.55
CA ALA A 314 -7.39 22.94 -15.37
C ALA A 314 -7.11 21.54 -14.82
N VAL A 315 -6.87 21.41 -13.50
CA VAL A 315 -6.60 20.09 -12.90
C VAL A 315 -7.80 19.16 -13.06
N VAL A 316 -9.02 19.66 -12.83
CA VAL A 316 -10.26 18.88 -13.01
C VAL A 316 -10.42 18.48 -14.47
N MET A 317 -10.36 19.43 -15.41
CA MET A 317 -10.57 19.17 -16.84
C MET A 317 -9.55 18.18 -17.41
N PHE A 318 -8.27 18.32 -17.07
CA PHE A 318 -7.24 17.36 -17.50
C PHE A 318 -7.46 15.97 -16.89
N THR A 319 -7.92 15.89 -15.64
CA THR A 319 -8.19 14.61 -14.97
C THR A 319 -9.39 13.91 -15.59
N GLU A 320 -10.48 14.63 -15.81
CA GLU A 320 -11.67 14.12 -16.51
C GLU A 320 -11.34 13.64 -17.92
N ALA A 321 -10.56 14.42 -18.68
CA ALA A 321 -10.16 14.05 -20.04
C ALA A 321 -9.26 12.80 -20.05
N ALA A 322 -8.33 12.68 -19.09
CA ALA A 322 -7.47 11.50 -18.95
C ALA A 322 -8.28 10.24 -18.63
N LYS A 323 -9.17 10.34 -17.63
CA LYS A 323 -10.08 9.27 -17.22
C LYS A 323 -11.00 8.86 -18.37
N TYR A 324 -11.56 9.83 -19.11
CA TYR A 324 -12.45 9.58 -20.24
C TYR A 324 -11.75 8.83 -21.37
N ASP A 325 -10.54 9.25 -21.72
CA ASP A 325 -9.73 8.66 -22.79
C ASP A 325 -9.36 7.20 -22.49
N LEU A 326 -8.97 6.91 -21.25
CA LEU A 326 -8.59 5.56 -20.81
C LEU A 326 -9.78 4.71 -20.33
N LYS A 327 -10.98 5.28 -20.31
CA LYS A 327 -12.24 4.63 -19.93
C LYS A 327 -12.26 4.04 -18.52
N THR A 328 -11.67 4.74 -17.56
CA THR A 328 -11.59 4.30 -16.16
C THR A 328 -12.69 4.89 -15.28
N GLN A 329 -13.00 4.24 -14.15
CA GLN A 329 -13.91 4.77 -13.14
C GLN A 329 -13.29 5.87 -12.29
N VAL A 330 -11.99 5.77 -11.99
CA VAL A 330 -11.31 6.73 -11.13
C VAL A 330 -10.23 7.47 -11.92
N GLY A 331 -10.08 8.77 -11.64
CA GLY A 331 -8.99 9.61 -12.11
C GLY A 331 -8.34 10.36 -10.96
N VAL A 332 -7.03 10.24 -10.80
CA VAL A 332 -6.22 11.04 -9.87
C VAL A 332 -5.34 11.99 -10.67
N GLY A 333 -5.47 13.28 -10.40
CA GLY A 333 -4.79 14.35 -11.13
C GLY A 333 -3.85 15.16 -10.27
N LEU A 334 -2.73 15.54 -10.88
CA LEU A 334 -1.78 16.51 -10.34
C LEU A 334 -1.44 17.57 -11.39
N LEU A 335 -1.74 18.82 -11.07
CA LEU A 335 -1.31 19.99 -11.83
C LEU A 335 -0.19 20.71 -11.09
N ILE A 336 0.86 21.07 -11.82
CA ILE A 336 2.04 21.74 -11.29
C ILE A 336 2.11 23.14 -11.85
N SER A 337 2.15 24.15 -10.98
CA SER A 337 2.33 25.54 -11.39
C SER A 337 3.46 26.19 -10.61
N LYS A 338 4.04 27.27 -11.17
CA LYS A 338 5.17 27.99 -10.57
C LYS A 338 4.72 29.37 -10.11
N ASP A 339 4.91 29.66 -8.83
CA ASP A 339 4.64 30.94 -8.19
C ASP A 339 5.95 31.50 -7.60
N GLY A 340 6.60 32.38 -8.37
CA GLY A 340 7.93 32.89 -8.04
C GLY A 340 8.96 31.75 -7.96
N GLU A 341 9.54 31.55 -6.77
CA GLU A 341 10.50 30.46 -6.49
C GLU A 341 9.82 29.18 -5.99
N TYR A 342 8.51 29.21 -5.75
CA TYR A 342 7.75 28.09 -5.21
C TYR A 342 6.96 27.36 -6.30
N PHE A 343 6.67 26.09 -6.05
CA PHE A 343 5.75 25.31 -6.86
C PHE A 343 4.46 25.09 -6.09
N GLN A 344 3.33 25.18 -6.79
CA GLN A 344 2.04 24.76 -6.28
C GLN A 344 1.69 23.43 -6.93
N LEU A 345 1.26 22.50 -6.09
CA LEU A 345 0.85 21.15 -6.47
C LEU A 345 -0.65 21.05 -6.23
N ASP A 346 -1.44 21.20 -7.28
CA ASP A 346 -2.89 21.18 -7.20
C ASP A 346 -3.37 19.76 -7.51
N TRP A 347 -3.97 19.10 -6.52
CA TRP A 347 -4.47 17.74 -6.62
C TRP A 347 -5.98 17.67 -6.85
N CYS A 348 -6.42 16.64 -7.57
CA CYS A 348 -7.83 16.33 -7.81
C CYS A 348 -8.07 14.82 -7.85
N VAL A 349 -9.26 14.39 -7.43
CA VAL A 349 -9.80 13.06 -7.68
C VAL A 349 -11.16 13.19 -8.36
N VAL A 350 -11.38 12.38 -9.39
CA VAL A 350 -12.67 12.23 -10.08
C VAL A 350 -13.08 10.78 -9.96
N ASP A 351 -14.07 10.49 -9.13
CA ASP A 351 -14.54 9.13 -8.81
C ASP A 351 -16.00 8.98 -9.23
N GLU A 352 -16.22 8.64 -10.50
CA GLU A 352 -17.55 8.46 -11.06
C GLU A 352 -17.48 7.39 -12.16
N PRO A 353 -18.50 6.55 -12.36
CA PRO A 353 -18.49 5.58 -13.45
C PRO A 353 -18.23 6.24 -14.81
N TRP A 354 -17.48 5.57 -15.69
CA TRP A 354 -17.30 6.05 -17.05
C TRP A 354 -18.64 6.07 -17.79
N ALA A 355 -18.95 7.19 -18.43
CA ALA A 355 -20.12 7.36 -19.28
C ALA A 355 -19.78 8.22 -20.49
N PRO A 356 -20.43 8.02 -21.64
CA PRO A 356 -20.22 8.86 -22.82
C PRO A 356 -20.41 10.35 -22.51
N ASN A 357 -19.48 11.18 -22.98
CA ASN A 357 -19.47 12.61 -22.72
C ASN A 357 -19.05 13.38 -23.97
N ALA A 358 -20.02 13.98 -24.66
CA ALA A 358 -19.80 14.69 -25.92
C ALA A 358 -18.78 15.83 -25.80
N LYS A 359 -18.66 16.49 -24.63
CA LYS A 359 -17.65 17.54 -24.41
C LYS A 359 -16.24 16.96 -24.38
N MET A 360 -16.06 15.81 -23.74
CA MET A 360 -14.75 15.13 -23.68
C MET A 360 -14.38 14.52 -25.03
N GLU A 361 -15.36 14.00 -25.77
CA GLU A 361 -15.15 13.53 -27.16
C GLU A 361 -14.68 14.67 -28.06
N ASP A 362 -15.37 15.81 -28.02
CA ASP A 362 -14.98 17.00 -28.80
C ASP A 362 -13.61 17.51 -28.39
N LEU A 363 -13.34 17.63 -27.08
CA LEU A 363 -12.04 18.06 -26.56
C LEU A 363 -10.90 17.15 -27.06
N LEU A 364 -11.05 15.83 -26.95
CA LEU A 364 -10.01 14.88 -27.34
C LEU A 364 -9.88 14.74 -28.87
N ALA A 365 -10.95 14.99 -29.63
CA ALA A 365 -10.92 14.95 -31.08
C ALA A 365 -10.31 16.23 -31.70
N THR A 366 -10.57 17.38 -31.08
CA THR A 366 -10.14 18.70 -31.60
C THR A 366 -8.78 19.14 -31.06
N THR A 367 -8.32 18.56 -29.95
CA THR A 367 -7.04 18.91 -29.33
C THR A 367 -6.09 17.72 -29.26
N SER A 368 -4.79 17.95 -29.45
CA SER A 368 -3.74 16.96 -29.16
C SER A 368 -3.33 17.03 -27.69
N LEU A 369 -4.31 16.94 -26.78
CA LEU A 369 -4.11 17.17 -25.34
C LEU A 369 -3.04 16.25 -24.75
N PHE A 370 -3.06 14.97 -25.14
CA PHE A 370 -2.12 13.96 -24.65
C PHE A 370 -1.30 13.34 -25.78
N GLY A 371 -0.21 12.66 -25.41
CA GLY A 371 0.50 11.76 -26.32
C GLY A 371 -0.27 10.45 -26.59
N PRO A 372 0.12 9.67 -27.62
CA PRO A 372 -0.50 8.38 -27.89
C PRO A 372 -0.32 7.43 -26.71
N ALA A 373 -1.39 6.74 -26.33
CA ALA A 373 -1.35 5.70 -25.31
C ALA A 373 -0.68 4.43 -25.86
N ARG A 374 0.14 3.78 -25.04
CA ARG A 374 0.78 2.50 -25.35
C ARG A 374 0.81 1.63 -24.11
N GLU A 375 0.60 0.34 -24.29
CA GLU A 375 0.82 -0.64 -23.24
C GLU A 375 2.31 -0.89 -23.04
N LYS A 376 2.73 -1.00 -21.78
CA LYS A 376 4.11 -1.23 -21.38
C LYS A 376 4.12 -2.07 -20.11
N ARG A 377 4.89 -3.16 -20.12
CA ARG A 377 5.25 -3.86 -18.87
C ARG A 377 6.36 -3.07 -18.17
N VAL A 378 6.17 -2.84 -16.87
CA VAL A 378 7.15 -2.16 -16.02
C VAL A 378 7.40 -3.06 -14.82
N ASP A 379 8.63 -3.52 -14.69
CA ASP A 379 8.98 -4.42 -13.59
C ASP A 379 8.92 -3.67 -12.26
N SER A 380 8.39 -4.32 -11.23
CA SER A 380 8.33 -3.75 -9.89
C SER A 380 9.71 -3.77 -9.25
N PHE A 381 10.44 -4.87 -9.37
CA PHE A 381 11.68 -5.14 -8.64
C PHE A 381 12.84 -5.38 -9.58
N PHE A 382 14.05 -5.04 -9.12
CA PHE A 382 15.27 -5.20 -9.88
C PHE A 382 16.36 -5.89 -9.06
N PHE A 383 17.20 -6.66 -9.73
CA PHE A 383 18.45 -7.20 -9.19
C PHE A 383 19.62 -6.67 -10.02
N ARG A 384 20.77 -6.44 -9.38
CA ARG A 384 22.02 -6.16 -10.11
C ARG A 384 22.41 -7.40 -10.88
N ASP A 385 22.76 -7.23 -12.15
CA ASP A 385 23.33 -8.32 -12.94
C ASP A 385 24.73 -8.67 -12.39
N ALA A 386 24.99 -9.96 -12.18
CA ALA A 386 26.31 -10.44 -11.72
C ALA A 386 27.45 -10.09 -12.71
N ALA A 387 27.12 -9.69 -13.94
CA ALA A 387 28.09 -9.29 -14.96
C ALA A 387 28.67 -7.87 -14.76
N SER A 388 28.02 -7.00 -13.98
CA SER A 388 28.51 -5.62 -13.77
C SER A 388 29.59 -5.49 -12.70
N GLU A 389 29.89 -6.55 -11.94
CA GLU A 389 30.95 -6.56 -10.92
C GLU A 389 32.32 -7.00 -11.47
N ALA A 390 32.42 -7.42 -12.73
CA ALA A 390 33.69 -7.81 -13.36
C ALA A 390 34.45 -6.64 -14.02
N GLU A 391 33.86 -5.43 -14.07
CA GLU A 391 34.47 -4.25 -14.71
C GLU A 391 34.55 -3.00 -13.80
N ALA A 392 34.39 -3.15 -12.48
CA ALA A 392 34.58 -2.05 -11.51
C ALA A 392 35.96 -2.06 -10.86
#